data_AF-A0A9N8WCH5-F1
#
_entry.id   AF-A0A9N8WCH5-F1
#
_cell.length_a   1.000
_cell.length_b   1.000
_cell.length_c   1.000
_cell.angle_alpha   90.00
_cell.angle_beta   90.00
_cell.angle_gamma   90.00
#
_symmetry.space_group_name_H-M   'P 1'
#
loop_
_entity.id
_entity.type
_entity.pdbx_description
1 polymer ?
#
loop_
_entity_poly.entity_id
_entity_poly.type
_entity_poly.pdbx_seq_one_letter_code
_entity_poly.pdbx_strand_id
1 'polypeptide(L)'
;LWTLAGVVAIETMGGPTIPWKPGRKDKPESAAPPNGRLPDAEKGADHIRQVFGRMGFNDRFVMLTKQEWSEKKLENGLLQYKDKNDRIMMLPADMAFLWDPGFKEIVDIYAKDKQTFFDDFAAAFGKLIDLGVNREDEDAKL
;
A
#
# COMPACT_ATOMS: atom_id res chain seq x y z
N LEU A 1 -7.99 -19.13 2.15
CA LEU A 1 -6.55 -19.47 2.09
C LEU A 1 -5.68 -18.25 1.74
N TRP A 2 -5.92 -17.59 0.61
CA TRP A 2 -5.11 -16.46 0.10
C TRP A 2 -4.85 -15.32 1.09
N THR A 3 -5.87 -14.87 1.82
CA THR A 3 -5.71 -13.77 2.79
C THR A 3 -4.89 -14.16 4.02
N LEU A 4 -4.94 -15.43 4.43
CA LEU A 4 -4.10 -15.94 5.53
C LEU A 4 -2.64 -16.00 5.10
N ALA A 5 -2.38 -16.48 3.88
CA ALA A 5 -1.02 -16.51 3.33
C ALA A 5 -0.39 -15.10 3.29
N GLY A 6 -1.17 -14.08 2.93
CA GLY A 6 -0.72 -12.68 2.97
C GLY A 6 -0.34 -12.21 4.37
N VAL A 7 -1.18 -12.49 5.38
CA VAL A 7 -0.90 -12.15 6.79
C VAL A 7 0.37 -12.86 7.29
N VAL A 8 0.47 -14.17 7.08
CA VAL A 8 1.63 -14.96 7.51
C VAL A 8 2.91 -14.47 6.84
N ALA A 9 2.87 -14.13 5.54
CA ALA A 9 4.02 -13.59 4.84
C ALA A 9 4.51 -12.27 5.46
N ILE A 10 3.60 -11.35 5.79
CA ILE A 10 3.94 -10.06 6.42
C ILE A 10 4.59 -10.29 7.79
N GLU A 11 4.00 -11.13 8.64
CA GLU A 11 4.53 -11.43 9.97
C GLU A 11 5.89 -12.14 9.91
N THR A 12 6.05 -13.10 8.99
CA THR A 12 7.32 -13.84 8.83
C THR A 12 8.46 -12.94 8.36
N MET A 13 8.16 -11.87 7.62
CA MET A 13 9.14 -10.87 7.18
C MET A 13 9.43 -9.80 8.24
N GLY A 14 8.93 -9.94 9.47
CA GLY A 14 9.12 -8.97 10.55
C GLY A 14 8.23 -7.73 10.45
N GLY A 15 7.13 -7.82 9.71
CA GLY A 15 6.05 -6.83 9.71
C GLY A 15 5.17 -6.93 10.97
N PRO A 16 4.13 -6.09 11.07
CA PRO A 16 3.22 -6.11 12.22
C PRO A 16 2.32 -7.34 12.22
N THR A 17 1.84 -7.71 13.41
CA THR A 17 0.76 -8.70 13.56
C THR A 17 -0.54 -8.13 13.02
N ILE A 18 -1.22 -8.89 12.16
CA ILE A 18 -2.47 -8.44 11.53
C ILE A 18 -3.62 -9.32 12.01
N PRO A 19 -4.64 -8.74 12.67
CA PRO A 19 -5.84 -9.49 13.05
C PRO A 19 -6.49 -10.14 11.82
N TRP A 20 -6.56 -11.48 11.82
CA TRP A 20 -7.17 -12.25 10.75
C TRP A 20 -8.34 -13.06 11.27
N LYS A 21 -9.48 -12.98 10.58
CA LYS A 21 -10.67 -13.78 10.86
C LYS A 21 -10.96 -14.74 9.69
N PRO A 22 -11.24 -16.04 9.94
CA PRO A 22 -11.73 -16.98 8.93
C PRO A 22 -13.16 -16.61 8.46
N GLY A 23 -13.74 -17.40 7.54
CA GLY A 23 -15.16 -17.27 7.16
C GLY A 23 -15.46 -16.79 5.74
N ARG A 24 -14.43 -16.48 4.92
CA ARG A 24 -14.63 -16.19 3.49
C ARG A 24 -15.17 -17.44 2.77
N LYS A 25 -16.20 -17.24 1.93
CA LYS A 25 -16.84 -18.28 1.12
C LYS A 25 -16.42 -18.13 -0.33
N ASP A 26 -16.05 -19.24 -0.94
CA ASP A 26 -15.74 -19.28 -2.37
C ASP A 26 -16.99 -18.93 -3.19
N LYS A 27 -16.80 -18.17 -4.26
CA LYS A 27 -17.86 -17.77 -5.18
C LYS A 27 -17.66 -18.48 -6.53
N PRO A 28 -18.73 -18.67 -7.32
CA PRO A 28 -18.62 -19.23 -8.66
C PRO A 28 -17.79 -18.32 -9.57
N GLU A 29 -17.26 -18.88 -10.66
CA GLU A 29 -16.43 -18.17 -11.64
C GLU A 29 -17.12 -16.93 -12.23
N SER A 30 -18.44 -16.96 -12.39
CA SER A 30 -19.24 -15.82 -12.85
C SER A 30 -19.20 -14.60 -11.94
N ALA A 31 -18.74 -14.75 -10.70
CA ALA A 31 -18.54 -13.66 -9.75
C ALA A 31 -17.14 -13.02 -9.84
N ALA A 32 -16.28 -13.49 -10.74
CA ALA A 32 -14.98 -12.88 -10.98
C ALA A 32 -15.15 -11.43 -11.47
N PRO A 33 -14.49 -10.45 -10.84
CA PRO A 33 -14.59 -9.07 -11.29
C PRO A 33 -13.90 -8.88 -12.65
N PRO A 34 -14.37 -7.93 -13.49
CA PRO A 34 -13.70 -7.60 -14.74
C PRO A 34 -12.30 -7.04 -14.49
N ASN A 35 -11.41 -7.20 -15.47
CA ASN A 35 -10.05 -6.65 -15.45
C ASN A 35 -10.06 -5.11 -15.34
N GLY A 36 -8.98 -4.54 -14.79
CA GLY A 36 -8.79 -3.09 -14.71
C GLY A 36 -9.26 -2.43 -13.40
N ARG A 37 -9.58 -3.21 -12.37
CA ARG A 37 -9.90 -2.69 -11.02
C ARG A 37 -8.67 -2.41 -10.14
N LEU A 38 -7.48 -2.81 -10.60
CA LEU A 38 -6.22 -2.54 -9.93
C LEU A 38 -5.67 -1.16 -10.32
N PRO A 39 -4.91 -0.51 -9.43
CA PRO A 39 -4.30 0.78 -9.73
C PRO A 39 -3.32 0.69 -10.89
N ASP A 40 -3.45 1.66 -11.79
CA ASP A 40 -2.44 1.99 -12.78
C ASP A 40 -1.25 2.73 -12.13
N ALA A 41 -0.04 2.23 -12.40
CA ALA A 41 1.21 2.77 -11.86
C ALA A 41 1.66 4.09 -12.54
N GLU A 42 1.04 4.47 -13.67
CA GLU A 42 1.39 5.66 -14.45
C GLU A 42 0.60 6.92 -14.04
N LYS A 43 -0.42 6.78 -13.19
CA LYS A 43 -1.32 7.87 -12.80
C LYS A 43 -0.88 8.58 -11.51
N GLY A 44 -1.20 9.88 -11.43
CA GLY A 44 -0.75 10.78 -10.36
C GLY A 44 -1.57 10.75 -9.06
N ALA A 45 -1.31 11.72 -8.18
CA ALA A 45 -1.76 11.76 -6.78
C ALA A 45 -3.26 11.48 -6.58
N ASP A 46 -4.16 12.03 -7.39
CA ASP A 46 -5.61 11.82 -7.25
C ASP A 46 -6.05 10.37 -7.46
N HIS A 47 -5.46 9.69 -8.45
CA HIS A 47 -5.69 8.27 -8.71
C HIS A 47 -5.08 7.39 -7.60
N ILE A 48 -3.91 7.78 -7.09
CA ILE A 48 -3.26 7.12 -5.94
C ILE A 48 -4.07 7.33 -4.65
N ARG A 49 -4.70 8.50 -4.42
CA ARG A 49 -5.64 8.71 -3.29
C ARG A 49 -6.84 7.78 -3.37
N GLN A 50 -7.37 7.61 -4.59
CA GLN A 50 -8.56 6.82 -4.84
C GLN A 50 -8.29 5.32 -4.70
N VAL A 51 -7.05 4.86 -4.94
CA VAL A 51 -6.73 3.42 -4.95
C VAL A 51 -5.83 2.96 -3.78
N PHE A 52 -4.92 3.80 -3.29
CA PHE A 52 -3.84 3.43 -2.36
C PHE A 52 -3.83 4.17 -1.02
N GLY A 53 -4.92 4.81 -0.60
CA GLY A 53 -5.01 5.50 0.71
C GLY A 53 -4.84 4.61 1.96
N ARG A 54 -4.22 3.43 1.86
CA ARG A 54 -4.13 2.38 2.89
C ARG A 54 -2.85 1.55 2.90
N MET A 55 -1.82 1.86 2.11
CA MET A 55 -0.63 0.99 2.05
C MET A 55 0.66 1.72 2.37
N GLY A 56 1.41 1.11 3.27
CA GLY A 56 2.53 1.71 3.94
C GLY A 56 3.89 1.13 3.53
N PHE A 57 4.91 1.98 3.44
CA PHE A 57 6.31 1.62 3.13
C PHE A 57 7.35 2.42 3.95
N ASN A 58 7.75 1.98 5.14
CA ASN A 58 8.62 2.78 6.04
C ASN A 58 10.05 3.08 5.51
N ASP A 59 10.89 2.07 5.24
CA ASP A 59 12.28 2.32 4.82
C ASP A 59 12.37 3.10 3.50
N ARG A 60 11.37 2.88 2.64
CA ARG A 60 11.16 3.62 1.41
C ARG A 60 10.80 5.08 1.68
N PHE A 61 9.96 5.40 2.68
CA PHE A 61 9.63 6.78 3.07
C PHE A 61 10.85 7.54 3.62
N VAL A 62 11.71 6.87 4.38
CA VAL A 62 12.97 7.46 4.84
C VAL A 62 13.89 7.77 3.66
N MET A 63 14.02 6.85 2.70
CA MET A 63 14.83 7.10 1.50
C MET A 63 14.19 8.16 0.58
N LEU A 64 12.87 8.15 0.45
CA LEU A 64 12.10 9.09 -0.35
C LEU A 64 12.32 10.54 0.12
N THR A 65 12.36 10.76 1.44
CA THR A 65 12.54 12.09 2.04
C THR A 65 13.99 12.56 2.12
N LYS A 66 14.99 11.66 2.13
CA LYS A 66 16.41 12.00 2.32
C LYS A 66 17.23 12.14 1.04
N GLN A 67 16.66 11.80 -0.11
CA GLN A 67 17.37 11.83 -1.39
C GLN A 67 16.90 13.01 -2.26
N GLU A 68 17.82 13.50 -3.10
CA GLU A 68 17.46 14.39 -4.20
C GLU A 68 17.12 13.55 -5.44
N TRP A 69 15.96 13.81 -6.02
CA TRP A 69 15.41 13.05 -7.14
C TRP A 69 15.62 13.78 -8.46
N SER A 70 16.12 13.07 -9.46
CA SER A 70 16.28 13.57 -10.83
C SER A 70 15.39 12.80 -11.79
N GLU A 71 14.73 13.52 -12.71
CA GLU A 71 13.90 12.93 -13.75
C GLU A 71 14.71 12.12 -14.75
N LYS A 72 14.16 10.97 -15.15
CA LYS A 72 14.69 10.06 -16.15
C LYS A 72 13.53 9.56 -17.01
N LYS A 73 13.55 9.92 -18.28
CA LYS A 73 12.62 9.37 -19.26
C LYS A 73 13.22 8.10 -19.85
N LEU A 74 12.49 6.99 -19.76
CA LEU A 74 12.88 5.72 -20.34
C LEU A 74 12.65 5.71 -21.86
N GLU A 75 13.27 4.75 -22.55
CA GLU A 75 13.15 4.56 -24.00
C GLU A 75 11.70 4.31 -24.45
N ASN A 76 10.90 3.66 -23.60
CA ASN A 76 9.47 3.44 -23.82
C ASN A 76 8.59 4.68 -23.52
N GLY A 77 9.20 5.81 -23.19
CA GLY A 77 8.52 7.07 -22.90
C GLY A 77 8.05 7.23 -21.45
N LEU A 78 8.17 6.20 -20.61
CA LEU A 78 7.76 6.27 -19.20
C LEU A 78 8.67 7.17 -18.38
N LEU A 79 8.07 7.93 -17.47
CA LEU A 79 8.79 8.80 -16.55
C LEU A 79 9.18 8.03 -15.29
N GLN A 80 10.42 8.18 -14.87
CA GLN A 80 10.95 7.66 -13.62
C GLN A 80 11.83 8.70 -12.96
N TYR A 81 12.04 8.55 -11.65
CA TYR A 81 12.91 9.40 -10.85
C TYR A 81 14.02 8.56 -10.28
N LYS A 82 15.24 9.09 -10.24
CA LYS A 82 16.40 8.40 -9.69
C LYS A 82 17.13 9.23 -8.65
N ASP A 83 17.83 8.56 -7.75
CA ASP A 83 18.79 9.21 -6.87
C ASP A 83 20.07 9.61 -7.64
N LYS A 84 20.94 10.39 -6.98
CA LYS A 84 22.20 10.88 -7.57
C LYS A 84 23.09 9.76 -8.13
N ASN A 85 23.02 8.56 -7.55
CA ASN A 85 23.87 7.44 -7.93
C ASN A 85 23.19 6.43 -8.87
N ASP A 86 21.96 6.68 -9.31
CA ASP A 86 21.14 5.75 -10.12
C ASP A 86 21.02 4.34 -9.49
N ARG A 87 21.03 4.28 -8.15
CA ARG A 87 20.88 3.05 -7.35
C ARG A 87 19.44 2.76 -6.99
N ILE A 88 18.64 3.80 -6.82
CA ILE A 88 17.25 3.71 -6.41
C ILE A 88 16.41 4.47 -7.42
N MET A 89 15.32 3.84 -7.84
CA MET A 89 14.32 4.43 -8.73
C MET A 89 12.99 4.60 -8.01
N MET A 90 12.23 5.63 -8.40
CA MET A 90 10.89 5.96 -7.95
C MET A 90 10.00 6.20 -9.17
N LEU A 91 8.72 5.83 -9.06
CA LEU A 91 7.71 6.14 -10.07
C LEU A 91 7.06 7.50 -9.79
N PRO A 92 6.39 8.12 -10.76
CA PRO A 92 5.58 9.32 -10.52
C PRO A 92 4.54 9.12 -9.40
N ALA A 93 3.99 7.91 -9.27
CA ALA A 93 3.11 7.52 -8.17
C ALA A 93 3.81 7.58 -6.79
N ASP A 94 5.08 7.18 -6.69
CA ASP A 94 5.86 7.28 -5.45
C ASP A 94 6.16 8.74 -5.12
N MET A 95 6.50 9.55 -6.12
CA MET A 95 6.81 10.97 -5.94
C MET A 95 5.60 11.80 -5.52
N ALA A 96 4.39 11.35 -5.86
CA ALA A 96 3.15 11.98 -5.41
C ALA A 96 3.03 12.05 -3.89
N PHE A 97 3.66 11.14 -3.15
CA PHE A 97 3.73 11.17 -1.70
C PHE A 97 4.53 12.37 -1.15
N LEU A 98 5.45 12.94 -1.93
CA LEU A 98 6.21 14.13 -1.55
C LEU A 98 5.58 15.42 -2.05
N TRP A 99 5.00 15.40 -3.26
CA TRP A 99 4.46 16.59 -3.89
C TRP A 99 3.13 17.03 -3.31
N ASP A 100 2.36 16.07 -2.78
CA ASP A 100 1.14 16.40 -2.07
C ASP A 100 1.41 16.72 -0.60
N PRO A 101 1.00 17.90 -0.09
CA PRO A 101 1.18 18.27 1.30
C PRO A 101 0.54 17.28 2.29
N GLY A 102 -0.66 16.79 1.99
CA GLY A 102 -1.39 15.87 2.88
C GLY A 102 -0.71 14.52 3.02
N PHE A 103 -0.25 13.94 1.91
CA PHE A 103 0.56 12.73 1.96
C PHE A 103 1.94 12.96 2.55
N LYS A 104 2.57 14.10 2.28
CA LYS A 104 3.90 14.40 2.77
C LYS A 104 3.94 14.43 4.30
N GLU A 105 2.91 14.97 4.95
CA GLU A 105 2.81 14.96 6.42
C GLU A 105 2.80 13.52 6.97
N ILE A 106 1.99 12.64 6.37
CA ILE A 106 1.89 11.22 6.75
C ILE A 106 3.23 10.48 6.51
N VAL A 107 3.87 10.74 5.38
CA VAL A 107 5.20 10.19 5.04
C VAL A 107 6.24 10.61 6.07
N ASP A 108 6.24 11.89 6.46
CA ASP A 108 7.17 12.41 7.45
C ASP A 108 6.93 11.81 8.85
N ILE A 109 5.68 11.48 9.21
CA ILE A 109 5.34 10.73 10.44
C ILE A 109 5.90 9.31 10.35
N TYR A 110 5.55 8.57 9.32
CA TYR A 110 5.95 7.15 9.18
C TYR A 110 7.46 6.97 9.01
N ALA A 111 8.15 7.92 8.38
CA ALA A 111 9.60 7.91 8.28
C ALA A 111 10.31 8.12 9.64
N LYS A 112 9.63 8.72 10.62
CA LYS A 112 10.17 8.96 11.97
C LYS A 112 9.74 7.90 12.97
N ASP A 113 8.52 7.38 12.82
CA ASP A 113 7.93 6.42 13.73
C ASP A 113 7.49 5.14 13.00
N LYS A 114 8.31 4.11 13.15
CA LYS A 114 8.04 2.78 12.61
C LYS A 114 6.84 2.09 13.26
N GLN A 115 6.57 2.35 14.53
CA GLN A 115 5.49 1.68 15.24
C GLN A 115 4.14 2.24 14.80
N THR A 116 4.02 3.58 14.72
CA THR A 116 2.82 4.23 14.20
C THR A 116 2.47 3.72 12.80
N PHE A 117 3.50 3.61 11.94
CA PHE A 117 3.37 3.01 10.63
C PHE A 117 2.84 1.56 10.66
N PHE A 118 3.38 0.72 11.55
CA PHE A 118 2.98 -0.67 11.71
C PHE A 118 1.54 -0.81 12.21
N ASP A 119 1.14 0.01 13.16
CA ASP A 119 -0.21 -0.02 13.72
C ASP A 119 -1.25 0.40 12.66
N ASP A 120 -0.98 1.49 11.95
CA ASP A 120 -1.86 1.97 10.87
C ASP A 120 -1.91 1.00 9.70
N PHE A 121 -0.77 0.39 9.35
CA PHE A 121 -0.71 -0.64 8.30
C PHE A 121 -1.52 -1.88 8.69
N ALA A 122 -1.38 -2.38 9.92
CA ALA A 122 -2.11 -3.56 10.39
C ALA A 122 -3.63 -3.31 10.37
N ALA A 123 -4.07 -2.14 10.83
CA ALA A 123 -5.48 -1.75 10.81
C ALA A 123 -6.01 -1.63 9.36
N ALA A 124 -5.26 -0.98 8.48
CA ALA A 124 -5.65 -0.77 7.09
C ALA A 124 -5.69 -2.08 6.29
N PHE A 125 -4.68 -2.95 6.45
CA PHE A 125 -4.59 -4.23 5.77
C PHE A 125 -5.64 -5.21 6.30
N GLY A 126 -5.88 -5.24 7.61
CA GLY A 126 -6.97 -6.01 8.22
C GLY A 126 -8.33 -5.62 7.61
N LYS A 127 -8.60 -4.32 7.48
CA LYS A 127 -9.83 -3.83 6.83
C LYS A 127 -9.89 -4.17 5.34
N LEU A 128 -8.76 -4.14 4.64
CA LEU A 128 -8.68 -4.49 3.21
C LEU A 128 -9.05 -5.95 2.99
N ILE A 129 -8.42 -6.87 3.73
CA ILE A 129 -8.69 -8.29 3.53
C ILE A 129 -10.14 -8.62 3.89
N ASP A 130 -10.75 -7.91 4.82
CA ASP A 130 -12.14 -8.12 5.24
C ASP A 130 -13.21 -7.42 4.39
N LEU A 131 -12.82 -6.72 3.33
CA LEU A 131 -13.77 -6.07 2.43
C LEU A 131 -14.80 -7.06 1.86
N GLY A 132 -16.08 -6.71 2.00
CA GLY A 132 -17.19 -7.48 1.44
C GLY A 132 -17.58 -8.74 2.23
N VAL A 133 -17.00 -8.95 3.41
CA VAL A 133 -17.42 -10.00 4.36
C VAL A 133 -18.46 -9.42 5.30
N ASN A 134 -19.66 -10.01 5.38
CA ASN A 134 -20.62 -9.64 6.43
C ASN A 134 -20.20 -10.32 7.75
N ARG A 135 -19.98 -9.51 8.78
CA ARG A 135 -19.57 -9.93 10.13
C ARG A 135 -20.67 -9.77 11.19
N GLU A 136 -21.84 -9.26 10.81
CA GLU A 136 -22.95 -8.93 11.72
C GLU A 136 -23.41 -10.11 12.60
N ASP A 137 -23.31 -11.35 12.10
CA ASP A 137 -23.69 -12.55 12.85
C ASP A 137 -22.60 -13.10 13.81
N GLU A 138 -21.35 -12.67 13.65
CA GLU A 138 -20.21 -13.12 14.47
C GLU A 138 -19.97 -12.18 15.66
N ASP A 139 -20.11 -10.87 15.46
CA ASP A 139 -19.93 -9.88 16.53
C ASP A 139 -21.14 -9.85 17.51
N ALA A 140 -22.30 -10.40 17.12
CA ALA A 140 -23.48 -10.56 17.98
C ALA A 140 -23.44 -11.79 18.92
N LYS A 141 -22.38 -12.62 18.82
CA LYS A 141 -22.19 -13.83 19.65
C LYS A 141 -21.06 -13.69 20.68
N LEU A 142 -20.51 -12.49 20.84
CA LEU A 142 -19.52 -12.14 21.86
C LEU A 142 -20.18 -11.39 23.02
#